data_AF-A0A2V9S1I8-F1
#
_entry.id   AF-A0A2V9S1I8-F1
#
_cell.length_a   1.000
_cell.length_b   1.000
_cell.length_c   1.000
_cell.angle_alpha   90.00
_cell.angle_beta   90.00
_cell.angle_gamma   90.00
#
_symmetry.space_group_name_H-M   'P 1'
#
loop_
_entity.id
_entity.type
_entity.pdbx_description
1 polymer ?
#
loop_
_entity_poly.entity_id
_entity_poly.type
_entity_poly.pdbx_seq_one_letter_code
_entity_poly.pdbx_strand_id
1 'polypeptide(L)'
;MKICWILVFGNAIRGPLGIHRAVRRRFWFYSADYRLEAQLEYLSSLRKITEEEITRFVAGLTMPAEFQPRSKAVLPPYDPNRLEFRILDHVGPVRRRSGNYWTKCPSCAQQGRDRSGDNLAICIADPRKYKCWAGCTREMIRAAVGCPIRTRIAS
;
A
#
# COMPACT_ATOMS: atom_id res chain seq x y z
N MET A 1 -6.94 32.74 3.85
CA MET A 1 -6.14 32.12 2.78
C MET A 1 -6.10 30.62 2.99
N LYS A 2 -6.80 29.84 2.17
CA LYS A 2 -6.79 28.36 2.27
C LYS A 2 -5.56 27.84 1.52
N ILE A 3 -4.50 27.54 2.26
CA ILE A 3 -3.32 26.85 1.74
C ILE A 3 -3.74 25.40 1.48
N CYS A 4 -3.82 25.02 0.20
CA CYS A 4 -4.09 23.64 -0.18
C CYS A 4 -2.81 22.83 -0.02
N TRP A 5 -2.68 22.16 1.11
CA TRP A 5 -1.62 21.21 1.40
C TRP A 5 -1.69 20.04 0.41
N ILE A 6 -0.73 19.95 -0.52
CA ILE A 6 -0.43 18.69 -1.20
C ILE A 6 0.50 17.89 -0.29
N LEU A 7 -0.07 17.34 0.77
CA LEU A 7 0.50 16.21 1.50
C LEU A 7 -0.55 15.11 1.45
N VAL A 8 -0.47 14.27 0.42
CA VAL A 8 -1.22 13.01 0.40
C VAL A 8 -0.23 11.87 0.29
N PHE A 9 0.29 11.49 1.45
CA PHE A 9 0.80 10.15 1.69
C PHE A 9 -0.34 9.16 1.41
N GLY A 10 -0.24 8.37 0.35
CA GLY A 10 -1.13 7.24 0.11
C GLY A 10 -1.72 7.15 -1.30
N ASN A 11 -1.06 6.37 -2.16
CA ASN A 11 -1.67 5.53 -3.21
C ASN A 11 -2.86 6.08 -4.04
N ALA A 12 -2.83 7.32 -4.55
CA ALA A 12 -3.70 7.69 -5.69
C ALA A 12 -3.34 9.00 -6.42
N ILE A 13 -2.50 9.87 -5.87
CA ILE A 13 -2.05 11.07 -6.60
C ILE A 13 -0.78 10.69 -7.37
N ARG A 14 -0.95 10.37 -8.66
CA ARG A 14 0.20 10.14 -9.56
C ARG A 14 0.34 11.32 -10.52
N GLY A 15 1.38 12.10 -10.27
CA GLY A 15 1.88 13.14 -11.17
C GLY A 15 1.03 14.41 -11.21
N PRO A 16 1.55 15.49 -11.81
CA PRO A 16 0.94 16.82 -11.81
C PRO A 16 -0.47 16.90 -12.43
N LEU A 17 -0.98 15.82 -13.05
CA LEU A 17 -2.23 15.78 -13.81
C LEU A 17 -3.12 14.59 -13.37
N GLY A 18 -3.05 14.27 -12.07
CA GLY A 18 -3.48 13.02 -11.47
C GLY A 18 -4.86 12.52 -11.90
N ILE A 19 -4.86 11.49 -12.75
CA ILE A 19 -6.03 10.63 -12.92
C ILE A 19 -6.17 9.78 -11.66
N HIS A 20 -7.23 10.00 -10.90
CA HIS A 20 -7.53 9.22 -9.71
C HIS A 20 -8.04 7.84 -10.12
N ARG A 21 -7.19 6.82 -9.94
CA ARG A 21 -7.46 5.46 -10.42
C ARG A 21 -8.77 4.87 -9.89
N ALA A 22 -9.16 5.17 -8.65
CA ALA A 22 -10.38 4.60 -8.06
C ALA A 22 -11.67 5.17 -8.67
N VAL A 23 -11.66 6.45 -9.10
CA VAL A 23 -12.85 7.10 -9.69
C VAL A 23 -12.72 7.27 -11.20
N ARG A 24 -11.57 6.93 -11.77
CA ARG A 24 -11.20 7.13 -13.19
C ARG A 24 -11.44 8.57 -13.68
N ARG A 25 -11.34 9.55 -12.79
CA ARG A 25 -11.50 10.97 -13.10
C ARG A 25 -10.16 11.68 -13.06
N ARG A 26 -10.01 12.67 -13.95
CA ARG A 26 -8.87 13.58 -13.95
C ARG A 26 -9.20 14.77 -13.07
N PHE A 27 -8.27 15.11 -12.19
CA PHE A 27 -8.37 16.30 -11.34
C PHE A 27 -7.42 17.36 -11.88
N TRP A 28 -7.93 18.60 -11.93
CA TRP A 28 -7.25 19.76 -12.47
C TRP A 28 -7.01 20.79 -11.38
N PHE A 29 -5.97 21.62 -11.52
CA PHE A 29 -5.77 22.77 -10.65
C PHE A 29 -6.89 23.80 -10.88
N TYR A 30 -7.50 24.25 -9.79
CA TYR A 30 -8.59 25.24 -9.84
C TYR A 30 -8.16 26.61 -10.35
N SER A 31 -6.87 26.92 -10.27
CA SER A 31 -6.31 28.21 -10.68
C SER A 31 -5.94 28.27 -12.17
N ALA A 32 -6.31 27.25 -12.95
CA ALA A 32 -6.05 27.17 -14.38
C ALA A 32 -7.27 26.66 -15.13
N ASP A 33 -7.36 27.03 -16.40
CA ASP A 33 -8.36 26.50 -17.33
C ASP A 33 -8.25 24.96 -17.44
N TYR A 34 -9.39 24.27 -17.67
CA TYR A 34 -9.46 22.81 -17.63
C TYR A 34 -8.88 22.10 -18.88
N ARG A 35 -8.28 22.84 -19.81
CA ARG A 35 -7.49 22.28 -20.91
C ARG A 35 -6.13 21.80 -20.41
N LEU A 36 -5.65 20.71 -20.98
CA LEU A 36 -4.39 20.08 -20.58
C LEU A 36 -3.19 21.02 -20.70
N GLU A 37 -3.14 21.80 -21.78
CA GLU A 37 -2.06 22.73 -22.09
C GLU A 37 -2.01 23.85 -21.07
N ALA A 38 -3.17 24.42 -20.71
CA ALA A 38 -3.27 25.46 -19.68
C ALA A 38 -2.84 24.95 -18.31
N GLN A 39 -3.06 23.66 -18.02
CA GLN A 39 -2.64 23.03 -16.77
C GLN A 39 -1.12 22.82 -16.72
N LEU A 40 -0.51 22.41 -17.84
CA LEU A 40 0.94 22.28 -17.97
C LEU A 40 1.64 23.65 -17.93
N GLU A 41 1.07 24.66 -18.56
CA GLU A 41 1.57 26.04 -18.51
C GLU A 41 1.48 26.59 -17.09
N TYR A 42 0.34 26.41 -16.43
CA TYR A 42 0.16 26.80 -15.03
C TYR A 42 1.21 26.15 -14.13
N LEU A 43 1.40 24.82 -14.22
CA LEU A 43 2.43 24.11 -13.48
C LEU A 43 3.85 24.64 -13.75
N SER A 44 4.14 24.99 -15.00
CA SER A 44 5.45 25.51 -15.41
C SER A 44 5.68 26.94 -14.90
N SER A 45 4.61 27.71 -14.73
CA SER A 45 4.65 29.06 -14.16
C SER A 45 4.84 29.08 -12.64
N LEU A 46 4.54 27.97 -11.95
CA LEU A 46 4.70 27.90 -10.51
C LEU A 46 6.18 27.97 -10.12
N ARG A 47 6.49 28.88 -9.20
CA ARG A 47 7.82 28.95 -8.59
C ARG A 47 8.14 27.61 -7.93
N LYS A 48 9.27 27.03 -8.35
CA LYS A 48 9.86 25.86 -7.70
C LYS A 48 10.49 26.29 -6.38
N ILE A 49 10.22 25.54 -5.33
CA ILE A 49 10.76 25.77 -3.99
C ILE A 49 12.11 25.03 -3.90
N THR A 50 13.14 25.67 -3.34
CA THR A 50 14.45 25.01 -3.16
C THR A 50 14.47 24.09 -1.94
N GLU A 51 15.50 23.26 -1.81
CA GLU A 51 15.65 22.36 -0.66
C GLU A 51 15.78 23.15 0.65
N GLU A 52 16.49 24.27 0.64
CA GLU A 52 16.68 25.15 1.80
C GLU A 52 15.34 25.77 2.23
N GLU A 53 14.49 26.11 1.26
CA GLU A 53 13.17 26.66 1.52
C GLU A 53 12.20 25.62 2.05
N ILE A 54 12.21 24.41 1.49
CA ILE A 54 11.46 23.27 2.04
C ILE A 54 11.89 23.04 3.48
N THR A 55 13.20 22.97 3.74
CA THR A 55 13.78 22.79 5.08
C THR A 55 13.30 23.87 6.04
N ARG A 56 13.29 25.14 5.60
CA ARG A 56 12.77 26.26 6.38
C ARG A 56 11.26 26.13 6.66
N PHE A 57 10.46 25.71 5.68
CA PHE A 57 9.01 25.55 5.85
C PHE A 57 8.65 24.42 6.80
N VAL A 58 9.45 23.37 6.87
CA VAL A 58 9.21 22.22 7.76
C VAL A 58 9.89 22.37 9.12
N ALA A 59 10.72 23.40 9.31
CA ALA A 59 11.38 23.67 10.58
C ALA A 59 10.34 23.87 11.70
N GLY A 60 10.47 23.09 12.79
CA GLY A 60 9.54 23.12 13.91
C GLY A 60 8.24 22.33 13.71
N LEU A 61 7.99 21.78 12.52
CA LEU A 61 6.88 20.84 12.32
C LEU A 61 7.30 19.45 12.79
N THR A 62 6.49 18.87 13.68
CA THR A 62 6.64 17.46 14.09
C THR A 62 5.68 16.59 13.30
N MET A 63 6.14 15.43 12.84
CA MET A 63 5.26 14.43 12.22
C MET A 63 4.23 13.96 13.26
N PRO A 64 2.92 14.11 13.00
CA PRO A 64 1.89 13.62 13.90
C PRO A 64 2.04 12.11 14.12
N ALA A 65 1.75 11.63 15.33
CA ALA A 65 2.01 10.26 15.75
C ALA A 65 1.32 9.21 14.85
N GLU A 66 0.13 9.53 14.34
CA GLU A 66 -0.63 8.71 13.41
C GLU A 66 0.04 8.50 12.05
N PHE A 67 0.91 9.44 11.65
CA PHE A 67 1.70 9.37 10.42
C PHE A 67 3.15 8.94 10.65
N GLN A 68 3.56 8.75 11.91
CA GLN A 68 4.89 8.23 12.18
C GLN A 68 5.03 6.84 11.55
N PRO A 69 6.12 6.58 10.82
CA PRO A 69 6.38 5.26 10.27
C PRO A 69 6.40 4.25 11.41
N ARG A 70 5.50 3.27 11.37
CA ARG A 70 5.57 2.14 12.31
C ARG A 70 6.96 1.50 12.16
N SER A 71 7.63 1.27 13.28
CA SER A 71 8.91 0.57 13.28
C SER A 71 8.75 -0.74 12.53
N LYS A 72 9.50 -0.89 11.43
CA LYS A 72 9.53 -2.17 10.72
C LYS A 72 10.24 -3.14 11.65
N ALA A 73 9.51 -4.14 12.16
CA ALA A 73 10.14 -5.24 12.86
C ALA A 73 11.21 -5.83 11.93
N VAL A 74 12.48 -5.76 12.34
CA VAL A 74 13.57 -6.42 11.63
C VAL A 74 13.39 -7.90 11.90
N LEU A 75 12.82 -8.60 10.92
CA LEU A 75 12.76 -10.06 10.97
C LEU A 75 14.16 -10.61 10.64
N PRO A 76 14.60 -11.69 11.30
CA PRO A 76 15.77 -12.42 10.86
C PRO A 76 15.58 -12.87 9.39
N PRO A 77 16.66 -13.14 8.66
CA PRO A 77 16.60 -13.74 7.33
C PRO A 77 15.62 -14.92 7.31
N TYR A 78 14.88 -15.05 6.21
CA TYR A 78 13.97 -16.18 6.06
C TYR A 78 14.79 -17.46 6.01
N ASP A 79 14.47 -18.40 6.90
CA ASP A 79 15.10 -19.72 6.95
C ASP A 79 14.04 -20.78 6.55
N PRO A 80 14.21 -21.42 5.37
CA PRO A 80 13.29 -22.46 4.90
C PRO A 80 13.41 -23.78 5.68
N ASN A 81 14.23 -23.87 6.74
CA ASN A 81 14.29 -25.02 7.64
C ASN A 81 13.68 -24.73 9.02
N ARG A 82 13.33 -23.47 9.31
CA ARG A 82 12.72 -23.11 10.58
C ARG A 82 11.31 -23.68 10.70
N LEU A 83 10.99 -24.27 11.84
CA LEU A 83 9.63 -24.72 12.21
C LEU A 83 8.75 -23.50 12.53
N GLU A 84 8.39 -22.75 11.49
CA GLU A 84 7.46 -21.63 11.55
C GLU A 84 6.36 -21.78 10.49
N PHE A 85 5.27 -21.05 10.65
CA PHE A 85 4.18 -21.08 9.69
C PHE A 85 4.62 -20.59 8.32
N ARG A 86 4.24 -21.35 7.28
CA ARG A 86 4.50 -21.02 5.89
C ARG A 86 3.20 -21.02 5.12
N ILE A 87 2.78 -19.84 4.69
CA ILE A 87 1.52 -19.69 3.94
C ILE A 87 1.49 -20.57 2.67
N LEU A 88 2.65 -20.81 2.05
CA LEU A 88 2.76 -21.64 0.84
C LEU A 88 2.34 -23.11 1.07
N ASP A 89 2.46 -23.62 2.29
CA ASP A 89 2.06 -25.00 2.64
C ASP A 89 0.54 -25.14 2.79
N HIS A 90 -0.18 -24.02 2.86
CA HIS A 90 -1.62 -23.98 3.14
C HIS A 90 -2.47 -23.46 1.97
N VAL A 91 -1.84 -23.06 0.86
CA VAL A 91 -2.54 -22.48 -0.29
C VAL A 91 -2.37 -23.35 -1.52
N GLY A 92 -3.41 -23.37 -2.35
CA GLY A 92 -3.44 -24.11 -3.60
C GLY A 92 -2.53 -23.50 -4.68
N PRO A 93 -2.62 -24.00 -5.93
CA PRO A 93 -1.67 -23.72 -7.00
C PRO A 93 -1.39 -22.22 -7.16
N VAL A 94 -0.12 -21.88 -7.27
CA VAL A 94 0.37 -20.50 -7.32
C VAL A 94 0.80 -20.12 -8.74
N ARG A 95 0.45 -18.90 -9.17
CA ARG A 95 0.94 -18.31 -10.43
C ARG A 95 2.07 -17.33 -10.12
N ARG A 96 3.22 -17.47 -10.78
CA ARG A 96 4.36 -16.56 -10.59
C ARG A 96 4.24 -15.34 -11.49
N ARG A 97 4.17 -14.13 -10.92
CA ARG A 97 4.15 -12.88 -11.69
C ARG A 97 4.65 -11.70 -10.85
N SER A 98 5.49 -10.85 -11.45
CA SER A 98 5.96 -9.59 -10.85
C SER A 98 6.54 -9.77 -9.44
N GLY A 99 7.44 -10.74 -9.26
CA GLY A 99 8.10 -11.00 -7.97
C GLY A 99 7.22 -11.62 -6.89
N ASN A 100 5.99 -12.06 -7.24
CA ASN A 100 5.05 -12.66 -6.31
C ASN A 100 4.50 -13.99 -6.83
N TYR A 101 4.12 -14.86 -5.89
CA TYR A 101 3.17 -15.93 -6.08
C TYR A 101 1.76 -15.38 -5.89
N TRP A 102 0.88 -15.64 -6.84
CA TRP A 102 -0.52 -15.25 -6.83
C TRP A 102 -1.40 -16.48 -6.70
N THR A 103 -2.33 -16.46 -5.75
CA THR A 103 -3.24 -17.57 -5.49
C THR A 103 -4.53 -17.09 -4.86
N LYS A 104 -5.44 -18.03 -4.65
CA LYS A 104 -6.71 -17.81 -3.97
C LYS A 104 -6.46 -17.49 -2.50
N CYS A 105 -7.04 -16.40 -2.01
CA CYS A 105 -7.06 -16.07 -0.59
C CYS A 105 -8.01 -17.04 0.16
N PRO A 106 -7.51 -17.81 1.15
CA PRO A 106 -8.33 -18.75 1.91
C PRO A 106 -9.56 -18.12 2.56
N SER A 107 -9.40 -16.92 3.15
CA SER A 107 -10.49 -16.21 3.81
C SER A 107 -11.53 -15.67 2.81
N CYS A 108 -11.11 -15.18 1.65
CA CYS A 108 -12.04 -14.77 0.60
C CYS A 108 -12.76 -15.99 -0.02
N ALA A 109 -12.07 -17.12 -0.14
CA ALA A 109 -12.61 -18.36 -0.69
C ALA A 109 -13.77 -18.88 0.15
N GLN A 110 -13.61 -18.92 1.48
CA GLN A 110 -14.66 -19.31 2.43
C GLN A 110 -15.93 -18.44 2.29
N GLN A 111 -15.78 -17.19 1.86
CA GLN A 111 -16.88 -16.25 1.65
C GLN A 111 -17.38 -16.22 0.19
N GLY A 112 -16.85 -17.04 -0.71
CA GLY A 112 -17.20 -17.04 -2.14
C GLY A 112 -16.76 -15.78 -2.91
N ARG A 113 -15.81 -15.01 -2.38
CA ARG A 113 -15.38 -13.69 -2.91
C ARG A 113 -14.12 -13.75 -3.79
N ASP A 114 -13.48 -14.91 -3.92
CA ASP A 114 -12.28 -15.10 -4.74
C ASP A 114 -12.51 -16.13 -5.84
N ARG A 115 -13.18 -15.68 -6.91
CA ARG A 115 -13.55 -16.52 -8.07
C ARG A 115 -12.40 -16.66 -9.06
N SER A 116 -11.57 -15.64 -9.21
CA SER A 116 -10.42 -15.58 -10.13
C SER A 116 -9.17 -16.27 -9.58
N GLY A 117 -9.05 -16.40 -8.26
CA GLY A 117 -7.92 -17.08 -7.61
C GLY A 117 -6.64 -16.24 -7.58
N ASP A 118 -6.76 -14.92 -7.51
CA ASP A 118 -5.64 -13.97 -7.56
C ASP A 118 -5.70 -12.89 -6.46
N ASN A 119 -6.55 -13.07 -5.44
CA ASN A 119 -6.62 -12.08 -4.36
C ASN A 119 -5.39 -12.11 -3.45
N LEU A 120 -4.70 -13.24 -3.29
CA LEU A 120 -3.55 -13.36 -2.39
C LEU A 120 -2.23 -13.25 -3.16
N ALA A 121 -1.45 -12.21 -2.85
CA ALA A 121 -0.07 -12.06 -3.29
C ALA A 121 0.90 -12.45 -2.17
N ILE A 122 1.87 -13.31 -2.48
CA ILE A 122 2.93 -13.77 -1.56
C ILE A 122 4.27 -13.43 -2.20
N CYS A 123 5.14 -12.73 -1.48
CA CYS A 123 6.46 -12.34 -1.99
C CYS A 123 7.35 -13.57 -2.19
N ILE A 124 8.01 -13.68 -3.35
CA ILE A 124 8.92 -14.79 -3.64
C ILE A 124 10.18 -14.73 -2.79
N ALA A 125 10.72 -13.52 -2.55
CA ALA A 125 11.94 -13.33 -1.78
C ALA A 125 11.75 -13.58 -0.27
N ASP A 126 10.53 -13.40 0.25
CA ASP A 126 10.20 -13.66 1.66
C ASP A 126 8.72 -14.04 1.78
N PRO A 127 8.39 -15.36 1.79
CA PRO A 127 7.00 -15.84 1.86
C PRO A 127 6.23 -15.43 3.11
N ARG A 128 6.91 -14.90 4.15
CA ARG A 128 6.24 -14.32 5.33
C ARG A 128 5.53 -13.01 4.98
N LYS A 129 5.89 -12.38 3.85
CA LYS A 129 5.27 -11.16 3.33
C LYS A 129 4.20 -11.52 2.31
N TYR A 130 2.96 -11.56 2.77
CA TYR A 130 1.79 -11.76 1.93
C TYR A 130 0.69 -10.72 2.21
N LYS A 131 -0.12 -10.43 1.19
CA LYS A 131 -1.21 -9.45 1.22
C LYS A 131 -2.39 -9.94 0.40
N CYS A 132 -3.59 -9.82 0.97
CA CYS A 132 -4.83 -9.94 0.21
C CYS A 132 -5.23 -8.59 -0.41
N TRP A 133 -5.46 -8.56 -1.72
CA TRP A 133 -5.91 -7.37 -2.44
C TRP A 133 -7.40 -7.05 -2.27
N ALA A 134 -8.20 -8.04 -1.83
CA ALA A 134 -9.59 -7.85 -1.45
C ALA A 134 -9.78 -7.38 0.01
N GLY A 135 -8.68 -7.17 0.76
CA GLY A 135 -8.72 -6.53 2.08
C GLY A 135 -8.78 -7.47 3.29
N CYS A 136 -8.64 -8.79 3.13
CA CYS A 136 -8.52 -9.68 4.30
C CYS A 136 -7.27 -9.37 5.13
N THR A 137 -7.42 -9.36 6.45
CA THR A 137 -6.29 -9.22 7.36
C THR A 137 -5.47 -10.50 7.46
N ARG A 138 -4.27 -10.40 8.02
CA ARG A 138 -3.40 -11.56 8.23
C ARG A 138 -4.06 -12.58 9.16
N GLU A 139 -4.74 -12.11 10.20
CA GLU A 139 -5.46 -12.89 11.19
C GLU A 139 -6.58 -13.69 10.53
N MET A 140 -7.36 -13.05 9.66
CA MET A 140 -8.43 -13.72 8.89
C MET A 140 -7.88 -14.83 7.99
N ILE A 141 -6.79 -14.56 7.27
CA ILE A 141 -6.15 -15.55 6.39
C ILE A 141 -5.61 -16.73 7.20
N ARG A 142 -4.95 -16.44 8.32
CA ARG A 142 -4.38 -17.43 9.25
C ARG A 142 -5.44 -18.29 9.91
N ALA A 143 -6.56 -17.70 10.35
CA ALA A 143 -7.70 -18.44 10.86
C ALA A 143 -8.33 -19.36 9.79
N ALA A 144 -8.46 -18.86 8.55
CA ALA A 144 -9.06 -19.63 7.45
C ALA A 144 -8.26 -20.88 7.07
N VAL A 145 -6.95 -20.91 7.33
CA VAL A 145 -6.09 -22.10 7.11
C VAL A 145 -5.89 -22.94 8.38
N GLY A 146 -6.66 -22.69 9.44
CA GLY A 146 -6.58 -23.45 10.70
C GLY A 146 -5.37 -23.13 11.57
N CYS A 147 -4.65 -22.05 11.27
CA CYS A 147 -3.45 -21.63 12.00
C CYS A 147 -3.61 -20.21 12.55
N PRO A 148 -4.52 -19.94 13.50
CA PRO A 148 -4.75 -18.59 14.00
C PRO A 148 -3.48 -17.96 14.60
N ILE A 149 -3.33 -16.63 14.49
CA ILE A 149 -2.27 -15.90 15.19
C ILE A 149 -2.69 -15.84 16.66
N ARG A 150 -1.88 -16.41 17.56
CA ARG A 150 -2.10 -16.23 18.99
C ARG A 150 -1.70 -14.81 19.35
N THR A 151 -2.67 -13.93 19.55
CA THR A 151 -2.45 -12.64 20.22
C THR A 151 -2.05 -12.96 21.65
N ARG A 152 -0.83 -12.59 22.06
CA ARG A 152 -0.54 -12.45 23.49
C ARG A 152 -1.44 -11.31 23.96
N ILE A 153 -2.47 -11.64 24.73
CA ILE A 153 -3.13 -10.64 25.57
C ILE A 153 -2.03 -10.17 26.52
N ALA A 154 -1.67 -8.89 26.42
CA ALA A 154 -0.86 -8.26 27.44
C ALA A 154 -1.73 -8.20 28.70
N SER A 155 -1.43 -9.07 29.66
CA SER A 155 -1.92 -8.97 31.03
C SER A 155 -1.17 -7.84 31.75
#